data_AF-A0A0G3BQG0-F1
#
_entry.id   AF-A0A0G3BQG0-F1
#
_cell.length_a   1.000
_cell.length_b   1.000
_cell.length_c   1.000
_cell.angle_alpha   90.00
_cell.angle_beta   90.00
_cell.angle_gamma   90.00
#
_symmetry.space_group_name_H-M   'P 1'
#
loop_
_entity.id
_entity.type
_entity.pdbx_description
1 polymer ?
#
loop_
_entity_poly.entity_id
_entity_poly.type
_entity_poly.pdbx_seq_one_letter_code
_entity_poly.pdbx_strand_id
1 'polypeptide(L)'
;MVRLLLLFMMPTAGMLSTAHAQHADDKVEVHHVRLTGHTGDAKFDRDYTLKVHAGCVERNRAMGWPVKTQSVADLPPVLHQLEIDFYYASNRMLQLHRHIDYYLDQKDCSIPRTETRLTYLDSSAGLCTMHHERGEASGDCDSGAHAHASPEHWQALAPSGPDSKMMTAPLPPDLPPEIRDRVEAHRQQRRESPPWPQPTGERRTMAGVSCEVYALSKPIRREQCIARPSASRFPIPSSRFNRSVPGLLLSTESTPPGLTLHTEEVHLNKLVPERLFRVPGELRVVTPKGIKP
;
A
#
# COMPACT_ATOMS: atom_id res chain seq x y z
N MET A 1 -40.51 -48.11 58.31
CA MET A 1 -40.50 -48.37 56.85
C MET A 1 -41.61 -47.55 56.19
N VAL A 2 -41.29 -46.36 55.68
CA VAL A 2 -42.17 -45.47 54.87
C VAL A 2 -41.22 -44.66 53.97
N ARG A 3 -41.11 -45.00 52.67
CA ARG A 3 -41.78 -44.40 51.50
C ARG A 3 -41.53 -42.89 51.27
N LEU A 4 -40.56 -42.62 50.38
CA LEU A 4 -40.60 -41.77 49.18
C LEU A 4 -41.72 -40.69 49.10
N LEU A 5 -41.33 -39.43 48.88
CA LEU A 5 -41.85 -38.61 47.78
C LEU A 5 -40.95 -37.38 47.51
N LEU A 6 -40.48 -37.26 46.27
CA LEU A 6 -39.89 -36.06 45.66
C LEU A 6 -41.00 -35.06 45.30
N LEU A 7 -40.72 -33.76 45.39
CA LEU A 7 -41.25 -32.77 44.45
C LEU A 7 -40.37 -31.51 44.40
N PHE A 8 -39.98 -31.19 43.17
CA PHE A 8 -39.25 -30.02 42.70
C PHE A 8 -40.03 -28.72 42.93
N MET A 9 -39.33 -27.63 43.25
CA MET A 9 -39.58 -26.29 42.67
C MET A 9 -38.28 -25.49 42.59
N MET A 10 -38.01 -24.95 41.40
CA MET A 10 -36.86 -24.12 41.05
C MET A 10 -36.99 -22.68 41.59
N PRO A 11 -35.89 -21.98 41.88
CA PRO A 11 -35.89 -20.53 42.00
C PRO A 11 -35.68 -19.85 40.64
N THR A 12 -36.59 -18.96 40.28
CA THR A 12 -36.42 -17.95 39.21
C THR A 12 -35.50 -16.84 39.71
N ALA A 13 -34.22 -16.90 39.38
CA ALA A 13 -33.30 -15.77 39.49
C ALA A 13 -33.26 -15.03 38.16
N GLY A 14 -33.80 -13.81 38.14
CA GLY A 14 -33.70 -12.90 36.99
C GLY A 14 -32.25 -12.52 36.75
N MET A 15 -31.70 -12.97 35.62
CA MET A 15 -30.41 -12.50 35.12
C MET A 15 -30.60 -11.15 34.40
N LEU A 16 -30.22 -10.07 35.07
CA LEU A 16 -29.61 -8.92 34.42
C LEU A 16 -28.14 -9.29 34.18
N SER A 17 -27.87 -9.92 33.04
CA SER A 17 -26.52 -10.00 32.49
C SER A 17 -26.55 -9.29 31.15
N THR A 18 -26.21 -8.01 31.16
CA THR A 18 -25.76 -7.31 29.97
C THR A 18 -24.57 -8.07 29.44
N ALA A 19 -24.80 -8.87 28.39
CA ALA A 19 -23.75 -9.45 27.59
C ALA A 19 -22.92 -8.31 26.98
N HIS A 20 -21.91 -7.86 27.73
CA HIS A 20 -20.66 -7.44 27.11
C HIS A 20 -20.13 -8.71 26.45
N ALA A 21 -20.53 -8.93 25.20
CA ALA A 21 -19.82 -9.81 24.31
C ALA A 21 -18.40 -9.24 24.18
N GLN A 22 -17.53 -9.70 25.08
CA GLN A 22 -16.09 -9.70 24.89
C GLN A 22 -15.87 -10.47 23.58
N HIS A 23 -15.76 -9.74 22.47
CA HIS A 23 -15.27 -10.30 21.21
C HIS A 23 -13.87 -10.85 21.50
N ALA A 24 -13.79 -12.16 21.65
CA ALA A 24 -12.54 -12.90 21.71
C ALA A 24 -11.68 -12.50 20.50
N ASP A 25 -10.38 -12.38 20.75
CA ASP A 25 -9.37 -11.98 19.77
C ASP A 25 -9.36 -12.89 18.53
N ASP A 26 -10.12 -12.52 17.49
CA ASP A 26 -9.90 -13.06 16.14
C ASP A 26 -8.53 -12.55 15.66
N LYS A 27 -7.52 -13.42 15.74
CA LYS A 27 -6.17 -13.15 15.26
C LYS A 27 -5.98 -13.73 13.87
N VAL A 28 -5.24 -13.01 13.06
CA VAL A 28 -4.91 -13.35 11.68
C VAL A 28 -3.41 -13.60 11.61
N GLU A 29 -3.02 -14.73 11.05
CA GLU A 29 -1.61 -15.01 10.75
C GLU A 29 -1.19 -14.24 9.50
N VAL A 30 -0.09 -13.49 9.60
CA VAL A 30 0.43 -12.63 8.54
C VAL A 30 1.96 -12.73 8.44
N HIS A 31 2.49 -12.43 7.26
CA HIS A 31 3.87 -11.99 7.12
C HIS A 31 3.91 -10.47 7.12
N HIS A 32 4.71 -9.89 7.99
CA HIS A 32 4.92 -8.45 8.07
C HIS A 32 6.28 -8.08 7.46
N VAL A 33 6.29 -7.08 6.59
CA VAL A 33 7.49 -6.52 5.98
C VAL A 33 7.41 -5.00 6.07
N ARG A 34 8.43 -4.36 6.66
CA ARG A 34 8.57 -2.89 6.65
C ARG A 34 9.63 -2.51 5.64
N LEU A 35 9.24 -1.69 4.67
CA LEU A 35 10.14 -1.10 3.69
C LEU A 35 10.32 0.38 3.98
N THR A 36 11.55 0.88 3.88
CA THR A 36 11.85 2.31 3.97
C THR A 36 12.70 2.75 2.79
N GLY A 37 12.57 4.02 2.43
CA GLY A 37 13.36 4.62 1.36
C GLY A 37 12.75 5.93 0.89
N HIS A 38 12.76 6.15 -0.41
CA HIS A 38 12.40 7.43 -0.99
C HIS A 38 11.89 7.34 -2.42
N THR A 39 11.28 8.43 -2.87
CA THR A 39 10.95 8.65 -4.27
C THR A 39 11.84 9.72 -4.87
N GLY A 40 11.99 9.70 -6.20
CA GLY A 40 12.79 10.66 -6.94
C GLY A 40 14.30 10.49 -6.75
N ASP A 41 15.03 11.48 -7.23
CA ASP A 41 16.47 11.60 -7.05
C ASP A 41 16.72 12.46 -5.82
N ALA A 42 16.95 11.81 -4.68
CA ALA A 42 17.09 12.51 -3.39
C ALA A 42 18.15 13.63 -3.42
N LYS A 43 19.24 13.44 -4.17
CA LYS A 43 20.29 14.46 -4.29
C LYS A 43 19.80 15.63 -5.15
N PHE A 44 19.28 15.34 -6.34
CA PHE A 44 18.75 16.38 -7.23
C PHE A 44 17.62 17.17 -6.56
N ASP A 45 16.65 16.48 -5.95
CA ASP A 45 15.49 17.09 -5.30
C ASP A 45 15.93 18.03 -4.16
N ARG A 46 16.93 17.59 -3.37
CA ARG A 46 17.52 18.42 -2.31
C ARG A 46 18.25 19.63 -2.88
N ASP A 47 19.18 19.43 -3.81
CA ASP A 47 19.98 20.51 -4.40
C ASP A 47 19.08 21.54 -5.09
N TYR A 48 18.05 21.05 -5.81
CA TYR A 48 17.04 21.89 -6.46
C TYR A 48 16.25 22.68 -5.43
N THR A 49 15.73 22.04 -4.37
CA THR A 49 14.97 22.72 -3.31
C THR A 49 15.79 23.80 -2.62
N LEU A 50 17.07 23.54 -2.32
CA LEU A 50 17.97 24.52 -1.72
C LEU A 50 18.21 25.72 -2.66
N LYS A 51 18.38 25.48 -3.96
CA LYS A 51 18.52 26.52 -4.97
C LYS A 51 17.26 27.39 -5.08
N VAL A 52 16.09 26.76 -5.16
CA VAL A 52 14.81 27.48 -5.27
C VAL A 52 14.51 28.26 -3.98
N HIS A 53 14.82 27.70 -2.81
CA HIS A 53 14.71 28.38 -1.52
C HIS A 53 15.56 29.66 -1.48
N ALA A 54 16.84 29.59 -1.88
CA ALA A 54 17.70 30.77 -1.94
C ALA A 54 17.11 31.88 -2.82
N GLY A 55 16.61 31.52 -4.02
CA GLY A 55 15.94 32.46 -4.91
C GLY A 55 14.63 33.02 -4.35
N CYS A 56 13.85 32.22 -3.63
CA CYS A 56 12.65 32.68 -2.92
C CYS A 56 13.01 33.73 -1.87
N VAL A 57 14.00 33.45 -1.02
CA VAL A 57 14.45 34.35 0.05
C VAL A 57 14.92 35.69 -0.52
N GLU A 58 15.74 35.66 -1.57
CA GLU A 58 16.23 36.88 -2.25
C GLU A 58 15.06 37.70 -2.80
N ARG A 59 14.18 37.05 -3.56
CA ARG A 59 13.00 37.68 -4.18
C ARG A 59 12.07 38.29 -3.13
N ASN A 60 11.70 37.55 -2.10
CA ASN A 60 10.76 38.02 -1.07
C ASN A 60 11.37 39.18 -0.27
N ARG A 61 12.68 39.13 0.05
CA ARG A 61 13.38 40.26 0.68
C ARG A 61 13.35 41.51 -0.21
N ALA A 62 13.61 41.37 -1.51
CA ALA A 62 13.60 42.49 -2.44
C ALA A 62 12.21 43.14 -2.57
N MET A 63 11.14 42.35 -2.40
CA MET A 63 9.75 42.84 -2.43
C MET A 63 9.21 43.27 -1.06
N GLY A 64 9.99 43.17 0.02
CA GLY A 64 9.51 43.43 1.38
C GLY A 64 8.46 42.42 1.87
N TRP A 65 8.40 41.25 1.25
CA TRP A 65 7.49 40.16 1.64
C TRP A 65 8.07 39.35 2.82
N PRO A 66 7.21 38.66 3.58
CA PRO A 66 7.65 37.79 4.66
C PRO A 66 8.66 36.75 4.19
N VAL A 67 9.68 36.52 5.03
CA VAL A 67 10.63 35.42 4.90
C VAL A 67 10.82 34.76 6.25
N LYS A 68 10.48 33.47 6.33
CA LYS A 68 10.72 32.65 7.50
C LYS A 68 12.05 31.93 7.32
N THR A 69 13.10 32.45 7.96
CA THR A 69 14.42 31.81 7.94
C THR A 69 14.41 30.57 8.84
N GLN A 70 14.07 29.43 8.26
CA GLN A 70 14.47 28.15 8.81
C GLN A 70 15.93 27.86 8.43
N SER A 71 16.64 27.14 9.29
CA SER A 71 17.96 26.63 8.92
C SER A 71 17.79 25.55 7.85
N VAL A 72 18.26 25.83 6.64
CA VAL A 72 18.36 24.80 5.58
C VAL A 72 19.34 23.68 5.92
N ALA A 73 20.22 23.91 6.90
CA ALA A 73 21.12 22.89 7.42
C ALA A 73 20.36 21.78 8.17
N ASP A 74 19.13 22.07 8.65
CA ASP A 74 18.31 21.13 9.41
C ASP A 74 17.48 20.21 8.49
N LEU A 75 17.47 20.48 7.19
CA LEU A 75 16.75 19.65 6.22
C LEU A 75 17.45 18.30 6.03
N PRO A 76 16.71 17.17 6.01
CA PRO A 76 17.30 15.85 5.82
C PRO A 76 17.90 15.69 4.40
N PRO A 77 18.83 14.73 4.21
CA PRO A 77 19.40 14.44 2.89
C PRO A 77 18.35 13.99 1.87
N VAL A 78 17.24 13.42 2.33
CA VAL A 78 16.13 12.91 1.52
C VAL A 78 14.87 13.70 1.85
N LEU A 79 14.31 14.39 0.85
CA LEU A 79 13.12 15.24 1.02
C LEU A 79 11.79 14.53 0.80
N HIS A 80 11.79 13.38 0.11
CA HIS A 80 10.59 12.58 -0.18
C HIS A 80 10.76 11.17 0.37
N GLN A 81 10.52 11.01 1.67
CA GLN A 81 10.72 9.74 2.36
C GLN A 81 9.43 8.92 2.31
N LEU A 82 9.60 7.61 2.20
CA LEU A 82 8.51 6.66 2.14
C LEU A 82 8.79 5.47 3.06
N GLU A 83 7.87 5.23 3.98
CA GLU A 83 7.80 4.01 4.78
C GLU A 83 6.54 3.22 4.37
N ILE A 84 6.68 1.92 4.16
CA ILE A 84 5.56 1.02 3.84
C ILE A 84 5.61 -0.22 4.71
N ASP A 85 4.58 -0.43 5.53
CA ASP A 85 4.33 -1.70 6.20
C ASP A 85 3.37 -2.55 5.39
N PHE A 86 3.82 -3.73 4.98
CA PHE A 86 2.98 -4.76 4.38
C PHE A 86 2.60 -5.80 5.42
N TYR A 87 1.33 -6.18 5.46
CA TYR A 87 0.83 -7.35 6.17
C TYR A 87 0.17 -8.28 5.16
N TYR A 88 0.88 -9.35 4.80
CA TYR A 88 0.43 -10.38 3.87
C TYR A 88 -0.28 -11.50 4.64
N ALA A 89 -1.57 -11.68 4.42
CA ALA A 89 -2.31 -12.86 4.84
C ALA A 89 -2.56 -13.77 3.63
N SER A 90 -3.11 -14.96 3.87
CA SER A 90 -3.43 -15.94 2.81
C SER A 90 -4.40 -15.44 1.73
N ASN A 91 -5.26 -14.48 2.08
CA ASN A 91 -6.45 -14.08 1.32
C ASN A 91 -6.66 -12.56 1.25
N ARG A 92 -5.73 -11.79 1.80
CA ARG A 92 -5.81 -10.33 1.88
C ARG A 92 -4.46 -9.73 2.19
N MET A 93 -4.37 -8.43 1.98
CA MET A 93 -3.18 -7.66 2.26
C MET A 93 -3.56 -6.29 2.79
N LEU A 94 -2.79 -5.83 3.76
CA LEU A 94 -2.84 -4.47 4.26
C LEU A 94 -1.51 -3.80 3.94
N GLN A 95 -1.55 -2.60 3.37
CA GLN A 95 -0.38 -1.75 3.16
C GLN A 95 -0.60 -0.44 3.90
N LEU A 96 0.28 -0.10 4.83
CA LEU A 96 0.30 1.19 5.51
C LEU A 96 1.43 2.01 4.91
N HIS A 97 1.10 3.09 4.22
CA HIS A 97 2.08 3.99 3.62
C HIS A 97 2.18 5.24 4.48
N ARG A 98 3.40 5.65 4.79
CA ARG A 98 3.71 6.90 5.45
C ARG A 98 4.69 7.67 4.58
N HIS A 99 4.22 8.79 4.05
CA HIS A 99 5.01 9.71 3.24
C HIS A 99 5.42 10.89 4.12
N ILE A 100 6.70 11.25 4.08
CA ILE A 100 7.23 12.44 4.74
C ILE A 100 7.87 13.29 3.66
N ASP A 101 7.27 14.46 3.43
CA ASP A 101 7.67 15.35 2.37
C ASP A 101 8.08 16.73 2.92
N TYR A 102 9.05 17.35 2.26
CA TYR A 102 9.53 18.70 2.53
C TYR A 102 9.34 19.54 1.27
N TYR A 103 8.41 20.50 1.30
CA TYR A 103 8.09 21.36 0.16
C TYR A 103 8.30 22.82 0.49
N LEU A 104 8.83 23.61 -0.46
CA LEU A 104 8.94 25.06 -0.31
C LEU A 104 7.57 25.74 -0.37
N ASP A 105 7.17 26.40 0.71
CA ASP A 105 6.11 27.40 0.67
C ASP A 105 6.65 28.69 0.06
N GLN A 106 6.17 29.03 -1.13
CA GLN A 106 6.65 30.23 -1.84
C GLN A 106 6.16 31.55 -1.22
N LYS A 107 5.16 31.51 -0.32
CA LYS A 107 4.60 32.70 0.31
C LYS A 107 5.55 33.31 1.32
N ASP A 108 6.20 32.48 2.13
CA ASP A 108 7.12 32.90 3.19
C ASP A 108 8.50 32.22 3.12
N CYS A 109 8.76 31.44 2.07
CA CYS A 109 9.99 30.69 1.83
C CYS A 109 10.32 29.64 2.91
N SER A 110 9.35 29.22 3.72
CA SER A 110 9.54 28.07 4.63
C SER A 110 9.50 26.73 3.86
N ILE A 111 10.02 25.66 4.45
CA ILE A 111 9.98 24.29 3.92
C ILE A 111 9.40 23.41 5.04
N PRO A 112 8.07 23.46 5.25
CA PRO A 112 7.42 22.63 6.25
C PRO A 112 7.58 21.13 5.94
N ARG A 113 7.73 20.35 7.02
CA ARG A 113 7.58 18.90 6.99
C ARG A 113 6.09 18.56 6.93
N THR A 114 5.67 17.87 5.89
CA THR A 114 4.32 17.33 5.73
C THR A 114 4.39 15.82 5.90
N GLU A 115 3.42 15.24 6.60
CA GLU A 115 3.26 13.80 6.72
C GLU A 115 1.91 13.41 6.15
N THR A 116 1.90 12.43 5.23
CA THR A 116 0.68 11.85 4.66
C THR A 116 0.64 10.36 4.92
N ARG A 117 -0.50 9.84 5.36
CA ARG A 117 -0.73 8.45 5.69
C ARG A 117 -1.84 7.90 4.80
N LEU A 118 -1.51 6.82 4.12
CA LEU A 118 -2.44 6.09 3.26
C LEU A 118 -2.50 4.65 3.70
N THR A 119 -3.68 4.06 3.61
CA THR A 119 -3.84 2.63 3.84
C THR A 119 -4.56 1.99 2.67
N TYR A 120 -4.02 0.85 2.22
CA TYR A 120 -4.64 0.03 1.19
C TYR A 120 -5.01 -1.32 1.78
N LEU A 121 -6.29 -1.69 1.66
CA LEU A 121 -6.79 -3.02 1.91
C LEU A 121 -7.12 -3.66 0.57
N ASP A 122 -6.47 -4.77 0.28
CA ASP A 122 -6.64 -5.51 -0.97
C ASP A 122 -7.06 -6.94 -0.64
N SER A 123 -8.24 -7.35 -1.12
CA SER A 123 -8.78 -8.69 -0.88
C SER A 123 -9.72 -9.12 -2.01
N SER A 124 -10.36 -10.28 -1.87
CA SER A 124 -11.42 -10.69 -2.79
C SER A 124 -12.63 -9.74 -2.78
N ALA A 125 -12.78 -8.91 -1.74
CA ALA A 125 -13.81 -7.88 -1.67
C ALA A 125 -13.52 -6.67 -2.59
N GLY A 126 -12.33 -6.63 -3.20
CA GLY A 126 -11.86 -5.53 -4.02
C GLY A 126 -10.79 -4.72 -3.30
N LEU A 127 -10.74 -3.43 -3.59
CA LEU A 127 -9.66 -2.55 -3.15
C LEU A 127 -10.22 -1.34 -2.42
N CYS A 128 -9.87 -1.21 -1.14
CA CYS A 128 -10.18 -0.03 -0.34
C CYS A 128 -8.92 0.82 -0.12
N THR A 129 -9.06 2.13 -0.32
CA THR A 129 -8.01 3.13 -0.07
C THR A 129 -8.50 4.10 1.00
N MET A 130 -7.73 4.25 2.07
CA MET A 130 -8.04 5.12 3.21
C MET A 130 -7.03 6.28 3.28
N HIS A 131 -7.56 7.51 3.32
CA HIS A 131 -6.84 8.77 3.45
C HIS A 131 -7.05 9.32 4.86
N HIS A 132 -6.06 9.15 5.72
CA HIS A 132 -6.20 9.46 7.15
C HIS A 132 -6.35 10.96 7.42
N GLU A 133 -5.64 11.81 6.67
CA GLU A 133 -5.70 13.28 6.82
C GLU A 133 -7.06 13.85 6.41
N ARG A 134 -7.75 13.16 5.50
CA ARG A 134 -9.08 13.56 5.02
C ARG A 134 -10.20 12.91 5.83
N GLY A 135 -9.89 11.92 6.67
CA GLY A 135 -10.90 11.10 7.33
C GLY A 135 -11.78 10.36 6.32
N GLU A 136 -11.22 9.94 5.18
CA GLU A 136 -11.98 9.39 4.05
C GLU A 136 -11.49 8.00 3.66
N ALA A 137 -12.43 7.16 3.23
CA ALA A 137 -12.16 5.88 2.61
C ALA A 137 -12.85 5.82 1.24
N SER A 138 -12.23 5.24 0.22
CA SER A 138 -12.77 5.15 -1.14
C SER A 138 -12.44 3.82 -1.81
N GLY A 139 -13.30 3.40 -2.74
CA GLY A 139 -13.25 2.06 -3.35
C GLY A 139 -14.15 1.07 -2.61
N ASP A 140 -13.74 -0.18 -2.52
CA ASP A 140 -14.54 -1.27 -1.92
C ASP A 140 -14.40 -1.30 -0.40
N CYS A 141 -14.72 -0.18 0.28
CA CYS A 141 -14.46 0.05 1.70
C CYS A 141 -15.59 -0.41 2.64
N ASP A 142 -16.19 -1.57 2.39
CA ASP A 142 -17.12 -2.15 3.36
C ASP A 142 -16.35 -2.54 4.65
N SER A 143 -16.84 -2.06 5.80
CA SER A 143 -16.21 -2.15 7.11
C SER A 143 -15.75 -3.55 7.53
N GLY A 144 -16.45 -4.61 7.08
CA GLY A 144 -16.14 -6.00 7.43
C GLY A 144 -15.69 -6.89 6.27
N ALA A 145 -15.91 -6.48 5.02
CA ALA A 145 -15.73 -7.37 3.87
C ALA A 145 -14.28 -7.83 3.68
N HIS A 146 -13.31 -6.96 3.97
CA HIS A 146 -11.88 -7.30 3.89
C HIS A 146 -11.43 -8.23 5.01
N ALA A 147 -11.94 -8.03 6.23
CA ALA A 147 -11.63 -8.88 7.38
C ALA A 147 -12.09 -10.33 7.18
N HIS A 148 -13.22 -10.52 6.50
CA HIS A 148 -13.83 -11.84 6.27
C HIS A 148 -13.69 -12.33 4.81
N ALA A 149 -12.74 -11.79 4.05
CA ALA A 149 -12.52 -12.19 2.66
C ALA A 149 -12.30 -13.71 2.50
N SER A 150 -12.80 -14.33 1.43
CA SER A 150 -12.61 -15.77 1.19
C SER A 150 -11.21 -16.06 0.63
N PRO A 151 -10.53 -17.14 1.08
CA PRO A 151 -9.26 -17.60 0.49
C PRO A 151 -9.36 -18.03 -0.98
N GLU A 152 -10.53 -18.45 -1.45
CA GLU A 152 -10.70 -19.14 -2.74
C GLU A 152 -10.47 -18.23 -3.96
N HIS A 153 -10.55 -16.91 -3.81
CA HIS A 153 -10.49 -16.00 -4.96
C HIS A 153 -9.06 -15.61 -5.37
N TRP A 154 -8.10 -15.59 -4.44
CA TRP A 154 -6.75 -15.08 -4.73
C TRP A 154 -5.89 -16.01 -5.58
N GLN A 155 -6.20 -17.32 -5.60
CA GLN A 155 -5.55 -18.26 -6.51
C GLN A 155 -5.98 -18.04 -7.98
N ALA A 156 -7.17 -17.47 -8.21
CA ALA A 156 -7.69 -17.17 -9.55
C ALA A 156 -7.28 -15.78 -10.06
N LEU A 157 -6.78 -14.89 -9.19
CA LEU A 157 -6.33 -13.54 -9.53
C LEU A 157 -4.87 -13.45 -10.02
N ALA A 158 -4.28 -14.59 -10.44
CA ALA A 158 -3.12 -14.57 -11.34
C ALA A 158 -3.43 -13.63 -12.53
N PRO A 159 -2.48 -12.85 -13.03
CA PRO A 159 -2.76 -11.47 -13.43
C PRO A 159 -3.48 -11.44 -14.78
N SER A 160 -4.82 -11.46 -14.75
CA SER A 160 -5.62 -10.76 -15.75
C SER A 160 -5.66 -9.30 -15.33
N GLY A 161 -4.51 -8.63 -15.42
CA GLY A 161 -4.43 -7.21 -15.11
C GLY A 161 -5.47 -6.43 -15.92
N PRO A 162 -5.91 -5.25 -15.45
CA PRO A 162 -6.81 -4.36 -16.21
C PRO A 162 -6.31 -4.09 -17.65
N ASP A 163 -4.99 -4.23 -17.88
CA ASP A 163 -4.35 -4.15 -19.19
C ASP A 163 -4.77 -5.26 -20.17
N SER A 164 -5.16 -6.46 -19.71
CA SER A 164 -5.56 -7.56 -20.59
C SER A 164 -6.83 -7.24 -21.39
N LYS A 165 -7.82 -6.60 -20.74
CA LYS A 165 -9.05 -6.14 -21.41
C LYS A 165 -8.78 -4.94 -22.32
N MET A 166 -7.88 -4.03 -21.93
CA MET A 166 -7.53 -2.86 -22.75
C MET A 166 -6.68 -3.22 -24.00
N MET A 167 -5.89 -4.31 -23.93
CA MET A 167 -5.08 -4.82 -25.04
C MET A 167 -5.89 -5.62 -26.07
N THR A 168 -7.09 -6.09 -25.71
CA THR A 168 -7.95 -6.91 -26.58
C THR A 168 -9.23 -6.21 -27.01
N ALA A 169 -9.60 -5.10 -26.36
CA ALA A 169 -10.77 -4.31 -26.74
C ALA A 169 -10.64 -3.75 -28.18
N PRO A 170 -11.70 -3.83 -29.00
CA PRO A 170 -11.75 -3.13 -30.29
C PRO A 170 -11.54 -1.63 -30.08
N LEU A 171 -10.75 -0.99 -30.96
CA LEU A 171 -10.65 0.47 -30.96
C LEU A 171 -11.96 1.05 -31.51
N PRO A 172 -12.52 2.11 -30.90
CA PRO A 172 -13.64 2.85 -31.45
C PRO A 172 -13.48 3.16 -32.95
N PRO A 173 -14.52 2.98 -33.77
CA PRO A 173 -14.43 3.15 -35.23
C PRO A 173 -14.17 4.62 -35.65
N ASP A 174 -14.51 5.56 -34.79
CA ASP A 174 -14.43 7.02 -34.94
C ASP A 174 -13.10 7.64 -34.49
N LEU A 175 -12.15 6.83 -33.99
CA LEU A 175 -10.82 7.31 -33.62
C LEU A 175 -10.04 7.84 -34.84
N PRO A 176 -9.48 9.06 -34.77
CA PRO A 176 -8.60 9.60 -35.80
C PRO A 176 -7.45 8.64 -36.13
N PRO A 177 -7.05 8.50 -37.41
CA PRO A 177 -6.00 7.56 -37.84
C PRO A 177 -4.70 7.68 -37.05
N GLU A 178 -4.25 8.91 -36.78
CA GLU A 178 -3.02 9.18 -36.04
C GLU A 178 -3.07 8.68 -34.59
N ILE A 179 -4.25 8.75 -33.95
CA ILE A 179 -4.44 8.23 -32.58
C ILE A 179 -4.52 6.70 -32.63
N ARG A 180 -5.21 6.14 -33.63
CA ARG A 180 -5.30 4.70 -33.86
C ARG A 180 -3.92 4.07 -34.02
N ASP A 181 -3.07 4.67 -34.85
CA ASP A 181 -1.71 4.19 -35.10
C ASP A 181 -0.83 4.29 -33.85
N ARG A 182 -0.95 5.38 -33.07
CA ARG A 182 -0.22 5.51 -31.79
C ARG A 182 -0.68 4.48 -30.75
N VAL A 183 -1.97 4.20 -30.67
CA VAL A 183 -2.51 3.20 -29.76
C VAL A 183 -2.09 1.79 -30.19
N GLU A 184 -2.11 1.48 -31.49
CA GLU A 184 -1.69 0.17 -31.99
C GLU A 184 -0.17 -0.01 -31.89
N ALA A 185 0.63 1.02 -32.15
CA ALA A 185 2.07 1.00 -31.89
C ALA A 185 2.37 0.80 -30.40
N HIS A 186 1.62 1.44 -29.50
CA HIS A 186 1.74 1.23 -28.05
C HIS A 186 1.37 -0.20 -27.65
N ARG A 187 0.31 -0.78 -28.25
CA ARG A 187 -0.08 -2.19 -28.05
C ARG A 187 1.01 -3.13 -28.53
N GLN A 188 1.57 -2.89 -29.71
CA GLN A 188 2.63 -3.71 -30.30
C GLN A 188 3.91 -3.66 -29.46
N GLN A 189 4.33 -2.47 -29.03
CA GLN A 189 5.47 -2.29 -28.12
C GLN A 189 5.29 -3.05 -26.79
N ARG A 190 4.05 -3.09 -26.25
CA ARG A 190 3.71 -3.86 -25.06
C ARG A 190 3.65 -5.38 -25.29
N ARG A 191 3.35 -5.83 -26.51
CA ARG A 191 3.42 -7.26 -26.90
C ARG A 191 4.86 -7.74 -27.03
N GLU A 192 5.75 -6.87 -27.51
CA GLU A 192 7.17 -7.18 -27.75
C GLU A 192 8.05 -7.05 -26.49
N SER A 193 7.62 -6.30 -25.49
CA SER A 193 8.26 -6.28 -24.17
C SER A 193 7.81 -7.51 -23.38
N PRO A 194 8.71 -8.32 -22.77
CA PRO A 194 8.28 -9.44 -21.94
C PRO A 194 7.32 -8.91 -20.87
N PRO A 195 6.06 -9.38 -20.83
CA PRO A 195 5.03 -8.79 -19.97
C PRO A 195 5.26 -9.09 -18.48
N TRP A 196 6.26 -9.89 -18.18
CA TRP A 196 6.53 -10.43 -16.85
C TRP A 196 7.95 -10.06 -16.40
N PRO A 197 8.13 -9.68 -15.13
CA PRO A 197 9.45 -9.52 -14.53
C PRO A 197 10.27 -10.78 -14.77
N GLN A 198 11.47 -10.63 -15.32
CA GLN A 198 12.35 -11.77 -15.58
C GLN A 198 13.22 -12.00 -14.35
N PRO A 199 13.32 -13.24 -13.84
CA PRO A 199 14.30 -13.55 -12.81
C PRO A 199 15.70 -13.29 -13.37
N THR A 200 16.54 -12.60 -12.61
CA THR A 200 17.94 -12.35 -13.00
C THR A 200 18.84 -13.54 -12.66
N GLY A 201 18.35 -14.51 -11.88
CA GLY A 201 19.13 -15.57 -11.27
C GLY A 201 19.91 -15.12 -10.03
N GLU A 202 19.94 -13.82 -9.74
CA GLU A 202 20.58 -13.28 -8.54
C GLU A 202 19.70 -13.55 -7.31
N ARG A 203 20.34 -13.92 -6.20
CA ARG A 203 19.69 -14.05 -4.89
C ARG A 203 20.33 -13.09 -3.90
N ARG A 204 19.50 -12.39 -3.13
CA ARG A 204 19.92 -11.53 -2.03
C ARG A 204 19.33 -12.03 -0.73
N THR A 205 19.89 -11.58 0.40
CA THR A 205 19.33 -11.81 1.73
C THR A 205 19.07 -10.45 2.37
N MET A 206 17.83 -10.21 2.79
CA MET A 206 17.39 -8.95 3.39
C MET A 206 16.64 -9.27 4.69
N ALA A 207 17.05 -8.63 5.79
CA ALA A 207 16.55 -8.91 7.14
C ALA A 207 16.44 -10.42 7.46
N GLY A 208 17.47 -11.20 7.07
CA GLY A 208 17.53 -12.65 7.31
C GLY A 208 16.69 -13.53 6.37
N VAL A 209 15.99 -12.95 5.37
CA VAL A 209 15.17 -13.69 4.41
C VAL A 209 15.79 -13.65 3.01
N SER A 210 15.94 -14.81 2.37
CA SER A 210 16.43 -14.92 1.00
C SER A 210 15.34 -14.55 -0.01
N CYS A 211 15.68 -13.70 -0.97
CA CYS A 211 14.84 -13.31 -2.10
C CYS A 211 15.56 -13.52 -3.44
N GLU A 212 14.77 -13.68 -4.49
CA GLU A 212 15.24 -13.69 -5.88
C GLU A 212 15.02 -12.30 -6.48
N VAL A 213 15.98 -11.83 -7.25
CA VAL A 213 15.91 -10.54 -7.92
C VAL A 213 15.23 -10.71 -9.28
N TYR A 214 14.25 -9.85 -9.53
CA TYR A 214 13.51 -9.75 -10.77
C TYR A 214 13.79 -8.40 -11.41
N ALA A 215 14.09 -8.41 -12.70
CA ALA A 215 14.20 -7.20 -13.51
C ALA A 215 12.90 -7.00 -14.31
N LEU A 216 12.28 -5.83 -14.15
CA LEU A 216 11.24 -5.35 -15.04
C LEU A 216 11.87 -4.55 -16.18
N SER A 217 11.48 -4.90 -17.40
CA SER A 217 11.99 -4.28 -18.61
C SER A 217 11.43 -2.88 -18.86
N LYS A 218 12.17 -2.15 -19.70
CA LYS A 218 12.05 -0.75 -20.18
C LYS A 218 10.63 -0.18 -20.31
N PRO A 219 10.46 1.17 -20.20
CA PRO A 219 11.51 2.20 -20.24
C PRO A 219 12.20 2.48 -18.90
N ILE A 220 11.56 2.21 -17.77
CA ILE A 220 12.16 2.35 -16.43
C ILE A 220 12.69 0.98 -16.02
N ARG A 221 13.98 0.88 -15.77
CA ARG A 221 14.56 -0.35 -15.22
C ARG A 221 14.15 -0.42 -13.76
N ARG A 222 13.29 -1.37 -13.42
CA ARG A 222 12.92 -1.62 -12.03
C ARG A 222 13.45 -2.99 -11.61
N GLU A 223 14.18 -3.03 -10.52
CA GLU A 223 14.55 -4.26 -9.84
C GLU A 223 13.65 -4.48 -8.64
N GLN A 224 13.30 -5.74 -8.38
CA GLN A 224 12.52 -6.16 -7.23
C GLN A 224 13.15 -7.39 -6.62
N CYS A 225 13.34 -7.41 -5.30
CA CYS A 225 13.71 -8.63 -4.60
C CYS A 225 12.48 -9.23 -3.95
N ILE A 226 12.08 -10.42 -4.37
CA ILE A 226 10.85 -11.09 -3.93
C ILE A 226 11.20 -12.40 -3.22
N ALA A 227 10.77 -12.53 -1.98
CA ALA A 227 10.98 -13.73 -1.17
C ALA A 227 9.77 -14.66 -1.20
N ARG A 228 10.06 -15.97 -1.19
CA ARG A 228 9.09 -17.06 -1.00
C ARG A 228 9.60 -17.96 0.11
N PRO A 229 9.41 -17.58 1.39
CA PRO A 229 9.94 -18.32 2.50
C PRO A 229 9.35 -19.74 2.52
N SER A 230 10.21 -20.76 2.60
CA SER A 230 9.75 -22.15 2.75
C SER A 230 8.98 -22.38 4.07
N ALA A 231 9.22 -21.53 5.07
CA ALA A 231 8.50 -21.51 6.34
C ALA A 231 7.11 -20.86 6.26
N SER A 232 6.70 -20.34 5.09
CA SER A 232 5.33 -19.83 4.89
C SER A 232 4.33 -20.97 4.95
N ARG A 233 3.24 -20.77 5.70
CA ARG A 233 2.14 -21.74 5.82
C ARG A 233 1.02 -21.48 4.82
N PHE A 234 1.08 -20.39 4.08
CA PHE A 234 0.04 -20.00 3.13
C PHE A 234 0.62 -19.37 1.85
N PRO A 235 -0.13 -19.38 0.74
CA PRO A 235 0.23 -18.62 -0.46
C PRO A 235 0.28 -17.12 -0.15
N ILE A 236 1.34 -16.45 -0.62
CA ILE A 236 1.55 -15.02 -0.39
C ILE A 236 1.01 -14.25 -1.61
N PRO A 237 -0.02 -13.40 -1.46
CA PRO A 237 -0.58 -12.65 -2.58
C PRO A 237 0.43 -11.65 -3.14
N SER A 238 0.27 -11.27 -4.41
CA SER A 238 1.08 -10.21 -5.00
C SER A 238 0.63 -8.83 -4.49
N SER A 239 1.56 -7.92 -4.24
CA SER A 239 1.24 -6.53 -3.90
C SER A 239 1.05 -5.65 -5.12
N ARG A 240 0.57 -4.43 -4.91
CA ARG A 240 0.52 -3.41 -5.96
C ARG A 240 1.89 -3.12 -6.59
N PHE A 241 2.98 -3.37 -5.87
CA PHE A 241 4.34 -3.20 -6.36
C PHE A 241 4.83 -4.41 -7.15
N ASN A 242 4.44 -5.64 -6.77
CA ASN A 242 4.87 -6.89 -7.41
C ASN A 242 3.69 -7.71 -7.99
N ARG A 243 2.72 -7.04 -8.64
CA ARG A 243 1.47 -7.67 -9.15
C ARG A 243 1.71 -8.92 -9.98
N SER A 244 2.80 -8.92 -10.75
CA SER A 244 3.18 -9.96 -11.68
C SER A 244 3.85 -11.18 -11.05
N VAL A 245 4.37 -11.05 -9.83
CA VAL A 245 5.20 -12.08 -9.20
C VAL A 245 4.83 -12.20 -7.71
N PRO A 246 4.07 -13.22 -7.30
CA PRO A 246 3.64 -13.39 -5.92
C PRO A 246 4.83 -13.68 -5.00
N GLY A 247 4.73 -13.19 -3.75
CA GLY A 247 5.77 -13.29 -2.73
C GLY A 247 5.92 -11.99 -1.94
N LEU A 248 6.75 -12.05 -0.89
CA LEU A 248 7.06 -10.89 -0.05
C LEU A 248 7.97 -9.95 -0.83
N LEU A 249 7.55 -8.71 -1.03
CA LEU A 249 8.42 -7.69 -1.60
C LEU A 249 9.43 -7.25 -0.53
N LEU A 250 10.72 -7.52 -0.75
CA LEU A 250 11.79 -7.12 0.16
C LEU A 250 12.54 -5.86 -0.30
N SER A 251 12.55 -5.58 -1.60
CA SER A 251 13.03 -4.29 -2.07
C SER A 251 12.47 -3.98 -3.43
N THR A 252 12.44 -2.70 -3.77
CA THR A 252 12.26 -2.26 -5.14
C THR A 252 13.11 -1.04 -5.41
N GLU A 253 13.77 -1.02 -6.56
CA GLU A 253 14.59 0.11 -7.00
C GLU A 253 14.26 0.39 -8.46
N SER A 254 14.08 1.68 -8.81
CA SER A 254 13.75 2.09 -10.17
C SER A 254 14.77 3.11 -10.69
N THR A 255 15.31 2.87 -11.88
CA THR A 255 16.28 3.73 -12.57
C THR A 255 15.78 4.14 -13.98
N PRO A 256 15.96 5.42 -14.40
CA PRO A 256 16.55 6.55 -13.65
C PRO A 256 15.68 6.94 -12.44
N PRO A 257 16.29 7.55 -11.40
CA PRO A 257 15.83 7.47 -10.00
C PRO A 257 14.34 7.77 -9.87
N GLY A 258 13.60 6.76 -9.43
CA GLY A 258 12.14 6.82 -9.30
C GLY A 258 11.67 6.43 -7.92
N LEU A 259 11.80 5.16 -7.57
CA LEU A 259 11.37 4.62 -6.28
C LEU A 259 12.48 3.70 -5.78
N THR A 260 12.93 3.96 -4.57
CA THR A 260 13.92 3.13 -3.87
C THR A 260 13.32 2.76 -2.52
N LEU A 261 13.13 1.47 -2.29
CA LEU A 261 12.61 0.90 -1.05
C LEU A 261 13.44 -0.33 -0.69
N HIS A 262 13.86 -0.40 0.56
CA HIS A 262 14.62 -1.51 1.10
C HIS A 262 13.95 -2.03 2.37
N THR A 263 14.06 -3.33 2.61
CA THR A 263 13.58 -3.95 3.84
C THR A 263 14.36 -3.43 5.04
N GLU A 264 13.63 -2.95 6.03
CA GLU A 264 14.13 -2.67 7.38
C GLU A 264 13.91 -3.88 8.29
N GLU A 265 12.72 -4.49 8.24
CA GLU A 265 12.36 -5.67 9.06
C GLU A 265 11.42 -6.64 8.32
N VAL A 266 11.51 -7.92 8.69
CA VAL A 266 10.60 -8.98 8.25
C VAL A 266 10.24 -9.86 9.44
N HIS A 267 8.94 -10.09 9.62
CA HIS A 267 8.42 -11.05 10.58
C HIS A 267 7.49 -12.04 9.88
N LEU A 268 7.85 -13.32 9.90
CA LEU A 268 7.01 -14.38 9.33
C LEU A 268 6.02 -14.90 10.37
N ASN A 269 4.83 -15.32 9.93
CA ASN A 269 3.85 -16.03 10.77
C ASN A 269 3.46 -15.26 12.05
N LYS A 270 3.39 -13.93 11.95
CA LYS A 270 2.99 -13.03 13.03
C LYS A 270 1.48 -13.10 13.21
N LEU A 271 1.00 -13.22 14.44
CA LEU A 271 -0.43 -13.09 14.73
C LEU A 271 -0.78 -11.62 15.00
N VAL A 272 -1.72 -11.08 14.24
CA VAL A 272 -2.21 -9.70 14.41
C VAL A 272 -3.73 -9.68 14.61
N PRO A 273 -4.29 -8.66 15.28
CA PRO A 273 -5.74 -8.54 15.42
C PRO A 273 -6.43 -8.40 14.06
N GLU A 274 -7.54 -9.11 13.84
CA GLU A 274 -8.33 -9.03 12.60
C GLU A 274 -8.81 -7.61 12.31
N ARG A 275 -9.07 -6.81 13.34
CA ARG A 275 -9.46 -5.40 13.22
C ARG A 275 -8.50 -4.55 12.39
N LEU A 276 -7.23 -4.97 12.21
CA LEU A 276 -6.30 -4.28 11.30
C LEU A 276 -6.77 -4.29 9.83
N PHE A 277 -7.60 -5.27 9.46
CA PHE A 277 -8.16 -5.43 8.12
C PHE A 277 -9.56 -4.84 7.97
N ARG A 278 -10.03 -4.04 8.94
CA ARG A 278 -11.32 -3.35 8.89
C ARG A 278 -11.13 -1.89 8.54
N VAL A 279 -12.12 -1.29 7.90
CA VAL A 279 -12.18 0.16 7.73
C VAL A 279 -12.58 0.77 9.08
N PRO A 280 -11.77 1.67 9.66
CA PRO A 280 -12.12 2.32 10.91
C PRO A 280 -13.44 3.11 10.79
N GLY A 281 -14.30 3.03 11.80
CA GLY A 281 -15.64 3.62 11.77
C GLY A 281 -15.65 5.15 11.74
N GLU A 282 -14.53 5.79 12.07
CA GLU A 282 -14.32 7.22 11.97
C GLU A 282 -14.07 7.71 10.54
N LEU A 283 -13.79 6.81 9.58
CA LEU A 283 -13.57 7.19 8.19
C LEU A 283 -14.87 7.25 7.40
N ARG A 284 -15.07 8.36 6.71
CA ARG A 284 -16.20 8.59 5.81
C ARG A 284 -16.01 7.85 4.49
N VAL A 285 -16.92 6.94 4.15
CA VAL A 285 -16.83 6.17 2.90
C VAL A 285 -17.39 6.98 1.72
N VAL A 286 -16.51 7.35 0.80
CA VAL A 286 -16.82 8.07 -0.44
C VAL A 286 -17.09 7.05 -1.54
N THR A 287 -18.34 7.01 -2.03
CA THR A 287 -18.73 6.14 -3.15
C THR A 287 -18.99 6.95 -4.42
N PRO A 288 -18.95 6.33 -5.62
CA PRO A 288 -19.30 7.02 -6.87
C PRO A 288 -20.70 7.61 -6.89
N LYS A 289 -21.61 7.13 -6.03
CA LYS A 289 -23.00 7.60 -5.88
C LYS A 289 -23.16 8.67 -4.78
N GLY A 290 -22.07 9.14 -4.18
CA GLY A 290 -22.08 10.08 -3.06
C GLY A 290 -21.50 9.49 -1.77
N ILE A 291 -21.69 10.21 -0.68
CA ILE A 291 -21.13 9.91 0.63
C ILE A 291 -22.06 8.92 1.35
N LYS A 292 -21.56 7.75 1.75
CA LYS A 292 -22.29 6.89 2.68
C LYS A 292 -21.89 7.28 4.12
N PRO A 293 -22.86 7.48 5.03
CA PRO A 293 -22.58 7.67 6.44
C PRO A 293 -22.01 6.38 7.06
#